data_AF-L0JJR6-F1
#
_entry.id   AF-L0JJR6-F1
#
_cell.length_a   1.000
_cell.length_b   1.000
_cell.length_c   1.000
_cell.angle_alpha   90.00
_cell.angle_beta   90.00
_cell.angle_gamma   90.00
#
_symmetry.space_group_name_H-M   'P 1'
#
loop_
_entity.id
_entity.type
_entity.pdbx_description
1 polymer ?
#
loop_
_entity_poly.entity_id
_entity_poly.type
_entity_poly.pdbx_seq_one_letter_code
_entity_poly.pdbx_strand_id
1 'polypeptide(L)'
;MAIRPVESAEEIADINIDLLADEVIGKVADKYSVSTDDAVKYPNVEPNYQIQPILKTPKIDPGDEIVLDIYVAGYGVPDINRLSIHHSLDNILAEEQFPAELQSGFIGEMTDDYEIPRLLRGEPASRLGLLKNVSFLGPEVRLFIPKVGFADDPGIKNGVSYRDPSGVEGYPIPILESFVDDYPPLQLRINTKSASVLSRNSYSGDYPINVTFLYGDDGSVELSNGSVNVHVRNRTERYWWLPAGIIIISIISLLVQVV
;
A
#
# COMPACT_ATOMS: atom_id res chain seq x y z
N MET A 1 31.76 39.17 -3.55
CA MET A 1 31.65 37.84 -4.19
C MET A 1 30.81 38.04 -5.44
N ALA A 2 31.43 38.10 -6.62
CA ALA A 2 30.77 38.43 -7.86
C ALA A 2 30.20 37.15 -8.49
N ILE A 3 28.89 37.12 -8.73
CA ILE A 3 28.22 36.04 -9.46
C ILE A 3 28.56 36.23 -10.93
N ARG A 4 29.34 35.32 -11.51
CA ARG A 4 29.61 35.32 -12.95
C ARG A 4 28.34 34.88 -13.69
N PRO A 5 27.98 35.55 -14.81
CA PRO A 5 26.90 35.09 -15.67
C PRO A 5 27.31 33.76 -16.33
N VAL A 6 26.37 32.82 -16.39
CA VAL A 6 26.55 31.54 -17.08
C VAL A 6 26.64 31.83 -18.58
N GLU A 7 27.80 31.56 -19.17
CA GLU A 7 28.06 31.76 -20.60
C GLU A 7 27.50 30.56 -21.39
N SER A 8 26.52 30.85 -22.25
CA SER A 8 25.96 29.97 -23.30
C SER A 8 25.05 28.81 -22.89
N ALA A 9 23.91 28.70 -23.57
CA ALA A 9 22.95 27.61 -23.44
C ALA A 9 23.43 26.28 -24.07
N GLU A 10 24.57 26.29 -24.76
CA GLU A 10 25.16 25.09 -25.40
C GLU A 10 25.88 24.18 -24.38
N GLU A 11 26.35 24.72 -23.25
CA GLU A 11 27.02 23.91 -22.21
C GLU A 11 26.03 23.04 -21.38
N ILE A 12 24.72 23.27 -21.52
CA ILE A 12 23.66 22.50 -20.85
C ILE A 12 23.24 21.26 -21.68
N ALA A 13 23.57 21.23 -22.98
CA ALA A 13 23.10 20.19 -23.90
C ALA A 13 23.81 18.83 -23.76
N ASP A 14 24.94 18.76 -23.03
CA ASP A 14 25.72 17.54 -22.82
C ASP A 14 25.54 16.92 -21.43
N ILE A 15 24.62 17.44 -20.60
CA ILE A 15 24.26 16.77 -19.35
C ILE A 15 23.47 15.53 -19.71
N ASN A 16 24.15 14.38 -19.70
CA ASN A 16 23.51 13.07 -19.80
C ASN A 16 22.61 12.89 -18.56
N ILE A 17 21.31 13.14 -18.76
CA ILE A 17 20.29 13.09 -17.72
C ILE A 17 20.26 11.71 -17.06
N ASP A 18 20.58 10.63 -17.79
CA ASP A 18 20.58 9.27 -17.26
C ASP A 18 21.74 9.06 -16.28
N LEU A 19 22.94 9.56 -16.60
CA LEU A 19 24.10 9.50 -15.69
C LEU A 19 23.88 10.34 -14.43
N LEU A 20 23.25 11.51 -14.57
CA LEU A 20 22.93 12.37 -13.43
C LEU A 20 21.83 11.73 -12.56
N ALA A 21 20.84 11.08 -13.18
CA ALA A 21 19.80 10.35 -12.48
C ALA A 21 20.39 9.17 -11.71
N ASP A 22 21.26 8.35 -12.33
CA ASP A 22 21.92 7.22 -11.66
C ASP A 22 22.81 7.68 -10.50
N GLU A 23 23.54 8.79 -10.64
CA GLU A 23 24.38 9.32 -9.57
C GLU A 23 23.55 9.88 -8.40
N VAL A 24 22.48 10.61 -8.70
CA VAL A 24 21.58 11.16 -7.67
C VAL A 24 20.77 10.04 -7.01
N ILE A 25 20.20 9.11 -7.78
CA ILE A 25 19.48 7.94 -7.27
C ILE A 25 20.45 7.09 -6.45
N GLY A 26 21.68 6.87 -6.89
CA GLY A 26 22.71 6.14 -6.14
C GLY A 26 23.03 6.80 -4.80
N LYS A 27 23.34 8.10 -4.79
CA LYS A 27 23.64 8.85 -3.56
C LYS A 27 22.46 8.91 -2.59
N VAL A 28 21.25 9.03 -3.11
CA VAL A 28 20.03 9.06 -2.31
C VAL A 28 19.73 7.65 -1.79
N ALA A 29 19.84 6.62 -2.63
CA ALA A 29 19.69 5.24 -2.23
C ALA A 29 20.70 4.86 -1.15
N ASP A 30 21.96 5.26 -1.26
CA ASP A 30 22.97 5.00 -0.23
C ASP A 30 22.67 5.73 1.09
N LYS A 31 22.04 6.90 1.03
CA LYS A 31 21.66 7.69 2.22
C LYS A 31 20.45 7.13 2.96
N TYR A 32 19.47 6.59 2.24
CA TYR A 32 18.19 6.14 2.80
C TYR A 32 17.99 4.62 2.73
N SER A 33 18.91 3.89 2.10
CA SER A 33 18.95 2.43 2.22
C SER A 33 19.32 2.10 3.65
N VAL A 34 18.56 1.17 4.20
CA VAL A 34 18.94 0.60 5.48
C VAL A 34 20.02 -0.43 5.17
N SER A 35 21.26 -0.16 5.59
CA SER A 35 22.33 -1.17 5.58
C SER A 35 21.84 -2.36 6.40
N THR A 36 21.67 -3.46 5.68
CA THR A 36 21.04 -4.68 6.14
C THR A 36 22.09 -5.50 6.88
N ASP A 37 21.75 -5.98 8.07
CA ASP A 37 22.28 -7.27 8.50
C ASP A 37 21.65 -8.33 7.58
N ASP A 38 22.35 -9.44 7.33
CA ASP A 38 21.91 -10.46 6.35
C ASP A 38 20.46 -10.89 6.61
N ALA A 39 19.61 -10.80 5.59
CA ALA A 39 18.28 -11.36 5.68
C ALA A 39 18.39 -12.88 5.86
N VAL A 40 17.82 -13.41 6.94
CA VAL A 40 17.94 -14.85 7.22
C VAL A 40 16.93 -15.61 6.37
N LYS A 41 17.37 -16.19 5.25
CA LYS A 41 16.59 -17.23 4.56
C LYS A 41 16.83 -18.58 5.22
N TYR A 42 15.75 -19.28 5.51
CA TYR A 42 15.79 -20.67 5.95
C TYR A 42 15.61 -21.60 4.72
N PRO A 43 16.68 -22.23 4.19
CA PRO A 43 16.65 -22.95 2.91
C PRO A 43 15.81 -24.24 2.90
N ASN A 44 15.15 -24.60 4.00
CA ASN A 44 14.38 -25.85 4.14
C ASN A 44 13.03 -25.64 4.86
N VAL A 45 12.48 -24.43 4.81
CA VAL A 45 11.19 -24.13 5.45
C VAL A 45 10.18 -23.83 4.36
N GLU A 46 9.16 -24.67 4.25
CA GLU A 46 8.03 -24.45 3.34
C GLU A 46 7.36 -23.11 3.68
N PRO A 47 7.06 -22.28 2.68
CA PRO A 47 6.44 -20.98 2.90
C PRO A 47 5.05 -21.18 3.52
N ASN A 48 4.73 -20.34 4.50
CA ASN A 48 3.41 -20.31 5.13
C ASN A 48 3.04 -18.86 5.40
N TYR A 49 2.00 -18.39 4.73
CA TYR A 49 1.57 -17.00 4.74
C TYR A 49 0.08 -16.82 4.90
N GLN A 50 -0.26 -15.73 5.59
CA GLN A 50 -1.59 -15.20 5.71
C GLN A 50 -1.67 -13.78 5.15
N ILE A 51 -2.64 -13.54 4.26
CA ILE A 51 -2.97 -12.20 3.77
C ILE A 51 -3.86 -11.49 4.80
N GLN A 52 -3.54 -10.24 5.10
CA GLN A 52 -4.30 -9.39 6.03
C GLN A 52 -4.63 -8.05 5.36
N PRO A 53 -5.79 -7.95 4.69
CA PRO A 53 -6.27 -6.67 4.16
C PRO A 53 -6.85 -5.80 5.29
N ILE A 54 -6.42 -4.54 5.38
CA ILE A 54 -6.87 -3.57 6.37
C ILE A 54 -7.43 -2.33 5.68
N LEU A 55 -8.74 -2.15 5.77
CA LEU A 55 -9.43 -0.99 5.20
C LEU A 55 -9.31 0.22 6.14
N LYS A 56 -8.70 1.32 5.68
CA LYS A 56 -8.52 2.54 6.49
C LYS A 56 -9.84 3.27 6.73
N THR A 57 -10.71 3.28 5.72
CA THR A 57 -11.99 3.99 5.73
C THR A 57 -13.12 3.01 5.41
N PRO A 58 -13.68 2.30 6.41
CA PRO A 58 -14.74 1.31 6.18
C PRO A 58 -16.06 1.91 5.70
N LYS A 59 -16.25 3.22 5.93
CA LYS A 59 -17.41 3.97 5.48
C LYS A 59 -16.94 5.18 4.68
N ILE A 60 -17.41 5.30 3.46
CA ILE A 60 -17.09 6.40 2.56
C ILE A 60 -18.34 7.12 2.07
N ASP A 61 -18.23 8.41 1.75
CA ASP A 61 -19.23 9.08 0.94
C ASP A 61 -18.92 8.86 -0.57
N PRO A 62 -19.92 8.95 -1.47
CA PRO A 62 -19.67 8.92 -2.90
C PRO A 62 -18.67 10.01 -3.31
N GLY A 63 -17.60 9.61 -3.99
CA GLY A 63 -16.51 10.49 -4.40
C GLY A 63 -15.30 10.48 -3.46
N ASP A 64 -15.37 9.83 -2.31
CA ASP A 64 -14.20 9.63 -1.46
C ASP A 64 -13.25 8.56 -2.06
N GLU A 65 -12.00 8.56 -1.62
CA GLU A 65 -11.04 7.51 -1.97
C GLU A 65 -11.17 6.32 -1.01
N ILE A 66 -11.09 5.11 -1.57
CA ILE A 66 -10.96 3.87 -0.80
C ILE A 66 -9.46 3.59 -0.65
N VAL A 67 -9.00 3.44 0.59
CA VAL A 67 -7.61 3.10 0.90
C VAL A 67 -7.55 1.78 1.65
N LEU A 68 -6.91 0.79 1.04
CA LEU A 68 -6.75 -0.56 1.55
C LEU A 68 -5.26 -0.88 1.69
N ASP A 69 -4.81 -1.07 2.92
CA ASP A 69 -3.47 -1.58 3.18
C ASP A 69 -3.48 -3.11 3.14
N ILE A 70 -2.43 -3.72 2.62
CA ILE A 70 -2.34 -5.17 2.45
C ILE A 70 -1.04 -5.65 3.09
N TYR A 71 -1.14 -6.54 4.08
CA TYR A 71 -0.01 -7.20 4.73
C TYR A 71 0.02 -8.67 4.37
N VAL A 72 1.23 -9.23 4.27
CA VAL A 72 1.45 -10.66 4.13
C VAL A 72 2.32 -11.09 5.30
N ALA A 73 1.70 -11.74 6.28
CA ALA A 73 2.37 -12.20 7.50
C ALA A 73 2.69 -13.69 7.38
N GLY A 74 3.87 -14.11 7.81
CA GLY A 74 4.30 -15.50 7.65
C GLY A 74 5.80 -15.67 7.54
N TYR A 75 6.24 -16.80 7.02
CA TYR A 75 7.66 -17.14 6.91
C TYR A 75 7.96 -17.96 5.64
N GLY A 76 9.24 -18.08 5.30
CA GLY A 76 9.73 -18.74 4.10
C GLY A 76 10.09 -17.75 2.98
N VAL A 77 10.45 -18.24 1.80
CA VAL A 77 10.57 -17.39 0.59
C VAL A 77 10.00 -18.21 -0.56
N PRO A 78 8.79 -17.91 -1.04
CA PRO A 78 8.12 -18.74 -2.04
C PRO A 78 8.77 -18.57 -3.41
N ASP A 79 8.92 -19.66 -4.15
CA ASP A 79 9.40 -19.62 -5.54
C ASP A 79 8.34 -19.07 -6.50
N ILE A 80 7.08 -19.37 -6.23
CA ILE A 80 5.92 -18.86 -6.96
C ILE A 80 5.05 -18.03 -6.03
N ASN A 81 4.67 -16.84 -6.49
CA ASN A 81 3.72 -16.01 -5.76
C ASN A 81 2.88 -15.17 -6.73
N ARG A 82 1.64 -14.89 -6.34
CA ARG A 82 0.75 -13.99 -7.07
C ARG A 82 -0.27 -13.39 -6.12
N LEU A 83 -0.36 -12.06 -6.10
CA LEU A 83 -1.42 -11.33 -5.44
C LEU A 83 -2.52 -11.00 -6.45
N SER A 84 -3.75 -11.38 -6.13
CA SER A 84 -4.96 -11.13 -6.89
C SER A 84 -5.91 -10.29 -6.05
N ILE A 85 -6.40 -9.18 -6.60
CA ILE A 85 -7.39 -8.33 -5.94
C ILE A 85 -8.64 -8.30 -6.82
N HIS A 86 -9.78 -8.66 -6.24
CA HIS A 86 -11.08 -8.65 -6.90
C HIS A 86 -12.05 -7.71 -6.18
N HIS A 87 -12.76 -6.87 -6.91
CA HIS A 87 -13.75 -5.97 -6.32
C HIS A 87 -15.02 -5.87 -7.16
N SER A 88 -16.15 -5.57 -6.53
CA SER A 88 -17.44 -5.34 -7.20
C SER A 88 -17.76 -3.86 -7.39
N LEU A 89 -16.73 -3.03 -7.53
CA LEU A 89 -16.85 -1.57 -7.54
C LEU A 89 -17.19 -0.97 -8.91
N ASP A 90 -17.42 -1.78 -9.94
CA ASP A 90 -17.62 -1.34 -11.35
C ASP A 90 -18.62 -0.19 -11.50
N ASN A 91 -19.61 -0.15 -10.62
CA ASN A 91 -20.63 0.88 -10.60
C ASN A 91 -20.12 2.23 -10.08
N ILE A 92 -19.12 2.26 -9.18
CA ILE A 92 -18.62 3.46 -8.49
C ILE A 92 -17.18 3.85 -8.85
N LEU A 93 -16.56 3.14 -9.79
CA LEU A 93 -15.23 3.52 -10.28
C LEU A 93 -15.33 4.84 -11.06
N ALA A 94 -14.28 5.65 -10.94
CA ALA A 94 -14.09 6.80 -11.80
C ALA A 94 -14.04 6.37 -13.29
N GLU A 95 -14.66 7.15 -14.19
CA GLU A 95 -14.52 6.97 -15.65
C GLU A 95 -13.11 7.36 -16.17
N GLU A 96 -12.19 7.69 -15.26
CA GLU A 96 -10.80 8.02 -15.58
C GLU A 96 -10.05 6.80 -16.12
N GLN A 97 -8.94 7.06 -16.84
CA GLN A 97 -8.12 5.99 -17.44
C GLN A 97 -7.52 5.03 -16.39
N PHE A 98 -7.50 5.38 -15.10
CA PHE A 98 -6.92 4.56 -14.03
C PHE A 98 -7.62 4.82 -12.68
N PRO A 99 -8.81 4.24 -12.43
CA PRO A 99 -9.56 4.48 -11.21
C PRO A 99 -8.92 3.84 -9.97
N ALA A 100 -7.95 2.95 -10.15
CA ALA A 100 -7.29 2.27 -9.06
C ALA A 100 -5.78 2.14 -9.29
N GLU A 101 -5.04 2.25 -8.19
CA GLU A 101 -3.60 2.25 -8.14
C GLU A 101 -3.13 1.37 -6.97
N LEU A 102 -2.26 0.41 -7.26
CA LEU A 102 -1.57 -0.36 -6.24
C LEU A 102 -0.13 0.14 -6.13
N GLN A 103 0.25 0.57 -4.93
CA GLN A 103 1.57 1.09 -4.59
C GLN A 103 2.28 0.09 -3.69
N SER A 104 3.56 -0.22 -3.98
CA SER A 104 4.42 -0.93 -3.02
C SER A 104 5.10 0.06 -2.10
N GLY A 105 5.20 -0.22 -0.81
CA GLY A 105 5.94 0.58 0.17
C GLY A 105 7.43 0.24 0.25
N PHE A 106 7.91 -0.65 -0.62
CA PHE A 106 9.28 -1.13 -0.66
C PHE A 106 9.75 -1.40 -2.08
N ILE A 107 11.07 -1.37 -2.25
CA ILE A 107 11.79 -1.74 -3.46
C ILE A 107 13.12 -2.35 -3.04
N GLY A 108 13.46 -3.47 -3.64
CA GLY A 108 14.78 -4.05 -3.48
C GLY A 108 14.96 -5.22 -4.44
N GLU A 109 16.19 -5.67 -4.49
CA GLU A 109 16.59 -6.86 -5.22
C GLU A 109 17.20 -7.84 -4.21
N MET A 110 16.94 -9.12 -4.42
CA MET A 110 17.52 -10.21 -3.64
C MET A 110 18.46 -10.97 -4.57
N THR A 111 19.71 -11.19 -4.15
CA THR A 111 20.68 -11.98 -4.91
C THR A 111 20.36 -13.47 -4.80
N ASP A 112 21.03 -14.29 -5.62
CA ASP A 112 20.91 -15.75 -5.56
C ASP A 112 21.37 -16.32 -4.20
N ASP A 113 22.26 -15.61 -3.52
CA ASP A 113 22.76 -15.94 -2.18
C ASP A 113 21.85 -15.40 -1.04
N TYR A 114 20.66 -14.89 -1.39
CA TYR A 114 19.68 -14.30 -0.47
C TYR A 114 20.12 -13.03 0.26
N GLU A 115 21.17 -12.40 -0.23
CA GLU A 115 21.57 -11.09 0.25
C GLU A 115 20.64 -10.02 -0.32
N ILE A 116 20.37 -8.99 0.48
CA ILE A 116 19.61 -7.80 0.05
C ILE A 116 20.60 -6.64 -0.04
N PRO A 117 21.29 -6.46 -1.17
CA PRO A 117 22.31 -5.42 -1.30
C PRO A 117 21.70 -4.02 -1.21
N ARG A 118 20.43 -3.87 -1.61
CA ARG A 118 19.71 -2.59 -1.61
C ARG A 118 18.24 -2.78 -1.30
N LEU A 119 17.79 -2.14 -0.22
CA LEU A 119 16.39 -2.04 0.18
C LEU A 119 16.03 -0.59 0.47
N LEU A 120 15.05 -0.07 -0.27
CA LEU A 120 14.42 1.22 -0.03
C LEU A 120 12.98 1.01 0.40
N ARG A 121 12.55 1.73 1.43
CA ARG A 121 11.19 1.62 1.98
C ARG A 121 10.64 2.98 2.37
N GLY A 122 9.33 3.02 2.58
CA GLY A 122 8.64 4.15 3.16
C GLY A 122 8.73 5.42 2.33
N GLU A 123 8.73 6.56 3.04
CA GLU A 123 8.76 7.89 2.44
C GLU A 123 9.96 8.09 1.50
N PRO A 124 11.20 7.66 1.83
CA PRO A 124 12.33 7.77 0.91
C PRO A 124 12.08 7.15 -0.46
N ALA A 125 11.51 5.94 -0.49
CA ALA A 125 11.22 5.25 -1.74
C ALA A 125 10.09 5.96 -2.53
N SER A 126 9.09 6.47 -1.81
CA SER A 126 7.96 7.24 -2.39
C SER A 126 8.41 8.55 -3.02
N ARG A 127 9.21 9.37 -2.30
CA ARG A 127 9.67 10.69 -2.76
C ARG A 127 10.55 10.62 -4.02
N LEU A 128 11.24 9.50 -4.21
CA LEU A 128 12.07 9.29 -5.39
C LEU A 128 11.27 8.83 -6.62
N GLY A 129 9.95 8.60 -6.48
CA GLY A 129 9.13 8.05 -7.55
C GLY A 129 9.56 6.65 -7.97
N LEU A 130 10.32 5.96 -7.12
CA LEU A 130 10.81 4.62 -7.43
C LEU A 130 9.73 3.57 -7.16
N LEU A 131 8.76 3.88 -6.28
CA LEU A 131 7.69 2.94 -5.93
C LEU A 131 6.94 2.54 -7.19
N LYS A 132 6.84 1.23 -7.40
CA LYS A 132 6.16 0.70 -8.56
C LYS A 132 4.66 0.86 -8.35
N ASN A 133 4.06 1.73 -9.15
CA ASN A 133 2.62 1.91 -9.17
C ASN A 133 2.05 1.08 -10.31
N VAL A 134 1.10 0.21 -9.97
CA VAL A 134 0.34 -0.55 -10.96
C VAL A 134 -1.05 0.03 -11.02
N SER A 135 -1.32 0.77 -12.08
CA SER A 135 -2.65 1.27 -12.40
C SER A 135 -3.42 0.24 -13.22
N PHE A 136 -4.70 0.08 -12.95
CA PHE A 136 -5.52 -0.91 -13.66
C PHE A 136 -6.95 -0.43 -13.89
N LEU A 137 -7.54 -1.01 -14.94
CA LEU A 137 -8.93 -0.84 -15.34
C LEU A 137 -9.64 -2.18 -15.19
N GLY A 138 -10.79 -2.17 -14.52
CA GLY A 138 -11.66 -3.34 -14.39
C GLY A 138 -11.68 -3.96 -12.98
N PRO A 139 -12.38 -5.10 -12.83
CA PRO A 139 -12.72 -5.68 -11.53
C PRO A 139 -11.61 -6.49 -10.88
N GLU A 140 -10.48 -6.69 -11.57
CA GLU A 140 -9.40 -7.57 -11.12
C GLU A 140 -8.01 -6.98 -11.36
N VAL A 141 -7.14 -7.17 -10.38
CA VAL A 141 -5.68 -6.91 -10.45
C VAL A 141 -4.94 -8.19 -10.21
N ARG A 142 -3.88 -8.41 -10.98
CA ARG A 142 -2.89 -9.46 -10.69
C ARG A 142 -1.49 -8.87 -10.71
N LEU A 143 -0.72 -9.16 -9.68
CA LEU A 143 0.68 -8.78 -9.62
C LEU A 143 1.53 -9.87 -8.97
N PHE A 144 2.81 -9.84 -9.31
CA PHE A 144 3.85 -10.59 -8.64
C PHE A 144 4.46 -9.72 -7.54
N ILE A 145 4.63 -10.29 -6.36
CA ILE A 145 5.36 -9.66 -5.27
C ILE A 145 6.85 -10.02 -5.44
N PRO A 146 7.76 -9.04 -5.51
CA PRO A 146 9.20 -9.31 -5.59
C PRO A 146 9.67 -10.17 -4.41
N LYS A 147 10.61 -11.09 -4.65
CA LYS A 147 11.14 -12.01 -3.62
C LYS A 147 11.63 -11.30 -2.35
N VAL A 148 12.21 -10.10 -2.51
CA VAL A 148 12.66 -9.26 -1.38
C VAL A 148 11.55 -8.99 -0.36
N GLY A 149 10.26 -8.91 -0.76
CA GLY A 149 9.16 -8.66 0.18
C GLY A 149 8.95 -9.77 1.22
N PHE A 150 9.42 -10.98 0.91
CA PHE A 150 9.32 -12.14 1.80
C PHE A 150 10.53 -12.32 2.71
N ALA A 151 11.58 -11.54 2.48
CA ALA A 151 12.78 -11.59 3.29
C ALA A 151 12.53 -11.00 4.68
N ASP A 152 13.28 -11.49 5.67
CA ASP A 152 13.28 -10.91 7.02
C ASP A 152 13.66 -9.44 6.97
N ASP A 153 12.96 -8.62 7.75
CA ASP A 153 13.11 -7.17 7.74
C ASP A 153 14.41 -6.75 8.46
N PRO A 154 15.43 -6.29 7.71
CA PRO A 154 16.72 -5.96 8.28
C PRO A 154 16.76 -4.56 8.93
N GLY A 155 15.69 -3.77 8.77
CA GLY A 155 15.61 -2.38 9.22
C GLY A 155 14.78 -2.15 10.48
N ILE A 156 14.14 -3.17 11.04
CA ILE A 156 13.60 -3.12 12.42
C ILE A 156 14.78 -3.22 13.40
N LYS A 157 15.58 -2.16 13.44
CA LYS A 157 16.70 -1.98 14.40
C LYS A 157 16.16 -1.57 15.76
N ASN A 158 15.48 -2.49 16.43
CA ASN A 158 15.18 -2.40 17.86
C ASN A 158 15.51 -3.73 18.58
N GLY A 159 16.69 -4.28 18.31
CA GLY A 159 17.47 -5.00 19.32
C GLY A 159 16.87 -6.29 19.90
N VAL A 160 15.87 -6.87 19.26
CA VAL A 160 15.43 -8.23 19.53
C VAL A 160 15.46 -8.93 18.18
N SER A 161 16.63 -9.49 17.82
CA SER A 161 16.54 -10.88 17.36
C SER A 161 15.62 -11.51 18.40
N TYR A 162 14.44 -12.02 18.05
CA TYR A 162 13.54 -12.63 19.02
C TYR A 162 14.19 -13.92 19.56
N ARG A 163 15.44 -13.89 20.07
CA ARG A 163 15.82 -14.69 21.20
C ARG A 163 14.83 -14.32 22.27
N ASP A 164 13.78 -15.12 22.34
CA ASP A 164 13.04 -15.34 23.56
C ASP A 164 14.06 -15.33 24.73
N PRO A 165 13.77 -14.72 25.89
CA PRO A 165 14.55 -14.92 27.10
C PRO A 165 14.97 -16.39 27.37
N SER A 166 14.27 -17.37 26.80
CA SER A 166 14.60 -18.81 26.79
C SER A 166 15.72 -19.25 25.82
N GLY A 167 16.17 -18.38 24.91
CA GLY A 167 17.17 -18.67 23.87
C GLY A 167 16.61 -19.24 22.56
N VAL A 168 15.28 -19.27 22.40
CA VAL A 168 14.62 -19.72 21.15
C VAL A 168 14.66 -18.59 20.13
N GLU A 169 15.19 -18.84 18.94
CA GLU A 169 15.16 -17.89 17.81
C GLU A 169 13.71 -17.60 17.39
N GLY A 170 13.41 -16.32 17.20
CA GLY A 170 12.09 -15.86 16.80
C GLY A 170 11.78 -16.18 15.36
N TYR A 171 10.50 -16.19 15.05
CA TYR A 171 10.09 -16.20 13.65
C TYR A 171 10.52 -14.89 12.97
N PRO A 172 11.05 -14.96 11.74
CA PRO A 172 11.41 -13.77 10.98
C PRO A 172 10.18 -12.90 10.75
N ILE A 173 10.36 -11.59 10.65
CA ILE A 173 9.29 -10.64 10.34
C ILE A 173 9.51 -10.24 8.88
N PRO A 174 8.70 -10.75 7.93
CA PRO A 174 8.90 -10.42 6.53
C PRO A 174 8.67 -8.92 6.30
N ILE A 175 9.34 -8.34 5.31
CA ILE A 175 9.12 -6.93 4.92
C ILE A 175 7.64 -6.64 4.68
N LEU A 176 6.88 -7.60 4.12
CA LEU A 176 5.44 -7.52 3.89
C LEU A 176 4.55 -7.48 5.16
N GLU A 177 5.11 -7.68 6.35
CA GLU A 177 4.40 -7.54 7.64
C GLU A 177 4.69 -6.18 8.30
N SER A 178 5.74 -5.48 7.88
CA SER A 178 6.24 -4.26 8.52
C SER A 178 5.64 -2.98 7.91
N PHE A 179 5.51 -1.95 8.75
CA PHE A 179 5.33 -0.56 8.30
C PHE A 179 6.65 0.18 8.42
N VAL A 180 6.90 1.11 7.51
CA VAL A 180 8.04 2.04 7.59
C VAL A 180 7.53 3.44 7.32
N ASP A 181 7.75 4.36 8.26
CA ASP A 181 7.36 5.77 8.15
C ASP A 181 5.86 5.96 7.79
N ASP A 182 4.98 5.17 8.41
CA ASP A 182 3.53 5.13 8.14
C ASP A 182 3.12 4.61 6.74
N TYR A 183 4.07 4.13 5.92
CA TYR A 183 3.75 3.47 4.66
C TYR A 183 3.55 1.97 4.87
N PRO A 184 2.40 1.41 4.45
CA PRO A 184 2.20 -0.02 4.43
C PRO A 184 3.08 -0.66 3.34
N PRO A 185 3.35 -1.98 3.43
CA PRO A 185 4.17 -2.66 2.45
C PRO A 185 3.49 -2.74 1.08
N LEU A 186 2.16 -2.81 1.06
CA LEU A 186 1.33 -2.69 -0.15
C LEU A 186 0.10 -1.84 0.18
N GLN A 187 -0.24 -0.88 -0.69
CA GLN A 187 -1.43 -0.04 -0.56
C GLN A 187 -2.21 0.02 -1.86
N LEU A 188 -3.48 -0.38 -1.81
CA LEU A 188 -4.43 -0.18 -2.88
C LEU A 188 -5.22 1.11 -2.62
N ARG A 189 -5.26 2.00 -3.62
CA ARG A 189 -6.05 3.23 -3.63
C ARG A 189 -7.03 3.17 -4.79
N ILE A 190 -8.31 3.39 -4.51
CA ILE A 190 -9.38 3.40 -5.52
C ILE A 190 -10.10 4.74 -5.47
N ASN A 191 -10.02 5.49 -6.55
CA ASN A 191 -10.64 6.78 -6.72
C ASN A 191 -12.08 6.64 -7.23
N THR A 192 -13.04 7.21 -6.49
CA THR A 192 -14.47 7.22 -6.86
C THR A 192 -14.99 8.61 -7.28
N LYS A 193 -14.13 9.64 -7.33
CA LYS A 193 -14.52 11.06 -7.55
C LYS A 193 -15.27 11.31 -8.84
N SER A 194 -14.93 10.57 -9.90
CA SER A 194 -15.45 10.78 -11.25
C SER A 194 -16.48 9.72 -11.64
N ALA A 195 -17.05 8.99 -10.67
CA ALA A 195 -18.19 8.12 -10.94
C ALA A 195 -19.39 8.98 -11.43
N SER A 196 -20.02 8.54 -12.51
CA SER A 196 -21.09 9.29 -13.21
C SER A 196 -22.16 9.84 -12.25
N VAL A 197 -22.64 11.07 -12.55
CA VAL A 197 -23.59 11.83 -11.71
C VAL A 197 -25.00 11.22 -11.69
N LEU A 198 -25.34 10.33 -12.64
CA LEU A 198 -26.70 9.81 -12.85
C LEU A 198 -27.15 8.76 -11.82
N SER A 199 -26.35 8.52 -10.79
CA SER A 199 -26.40 7.27 -10.01
C SER A 199 -26.07 7.48 -8.52
N ARG A 200 -26.05 8.75 -8.07
CA ARG A 200 -25.81 9.14 -6.67
C ARG A 200 -26.72 8.49 -5.61
N ASN A 201 -27.87 7.92 -6.01
CA ASN A 201 -28.75 7.16 -5.12
C ASN A 201 -28.64 5.64 -5.31
N SER A 202 -28.07 5.14 -6.40
CA SER A 202 -27.96 3.70 -6.71
C SER A 202 -26.64 3.06 -6.26
N TYR A 203 -25.75 3.85 -5.65
CA TYR A 203 -24.38 3.45 -5.28
C TYR A 203 -24.16 3.22 -3.79
N SER A 204 -25.20 3.34 -2.96
CA SER A 204 -25.04 3.00 -1.56
C SER A 204 -25.13 1.51 -1.33
N GLY A 205 -24.30 1.00 -0.45
CA GLY A 205 -24.29 -0.41 -0.11
C GLY A 205 -22.90 -0.88 0.29
N ASP A 206 -22.80 -2.18 0.52
CA ASP A 206 -21.56 -2.85 0.89
C ASP A 206 -20.92 -3.45 -0.36
N TYR A 207 -19.66 -3.10 -0.58
CA TYR A 207 -18.86 -3.55 -1.70
C TYR A 207 -17.69 -4.40 -1.17
N PRO A 208 -17.71 -5.73 -1.38
CA PRO A 208 -16.60 -6.58 -1.01
C PRO A 208 -15.38 -6.33 -1.90
N ILE A 209 -14.22 -6.28 -1.26
CA ILE A 209 -12.90 -6.34 -1.89
C ILE A 209 -12.23 -7.61 -1.37
N ASN A 210 -12.01 -8.57 -2.25
CA ASN A 210 -11.37 -9.84 -1.95
C ASN A 210 -9.90 -9.75 -2.38
N VAL A 211 -9.02 -10.14 -1.47
CA VAL A 211 -7.58 -10.22 -1.70
C VAL A 211 -7.17 -11.67 -1.55
N THR A 212 -6.62 -12.22 -2.62
CA THR A 212 -6.19 -13.61 -2.71
C THR A 212 -4.69 -13.63 -2.95
N PHE A 213 -3.95 -14.29 -2.08
CA PHE A 213 -2.52 -14.48 -2.20
C PHE A 213 -2.23 -15.95 -2.46
N LEU A 214 -1.77 -16.26 -3.66
CA LEU A 214 -1.28 -17.57 -4.05
C LEU A 214 0.23 -17.58 -3.83
N TYR A 215 0.73 -18.60 -3.14
CA TYR A 215 2.16 -18.76 -2.90
C TYR A 215 2.53 -20.24 -2.82
N GLY A 216 3.81 -20.55 -2.95
CA GLY A 216 4.29 -21.91 -2.80
C GLY A 216 5.63 -22.11 -3.48
N ASP A 217 6.01 -23.38 -3.58
CA ASP A 217 7.23 -23.84 -4.23
C ASP A 217 6.89 -24.83 -5.34
N ASP A 218 7.89 -25.41 -6.02
CA ASP A 218 7.70 -26.32 -7.15
C ASP A 218 6.83 -27.55 -6.85
N GLY A 219 6.65 -27.91 -5.58
CA GLY A 219 5.90 -29.10 -5.13
C GLY A 219 4.50 -28.83 -4.57
N SER A 220 4.23 -27.62 -4.06
CA SER A 220 2.97 -27.30 -3.37
C SER A 220 2.58 -25.84 -3.60
N VAL A 221 1.28 -25.61 -3.77
CA VAL A 221 0.70 -24.28 -3.89
C VAL A 221 -0.37 -24.10 -2.84
N GLU A 222 -0.25 -23.02 -2.07
CA GLU A 222 -1.22 -22.62 -1.08
C GLU A 222 -1.93 -21.32 -1.49
N LEU A 223 -3.08 -21.10 -0.86
CA LEU A 223 -3.94 -19.95 -1.13
C LEU A 223 -4.35 -19.34 0.20
N SER A 224 -3.95 -18.09 0.42
CA SER A 224 -4.48 -17.28 1.50
C SER A 224 -5.52 -16.31 0.97
N ASN A 225 -6.65 -16.18 1.67
CA ASN A 225 -7.73 -15.29 1.28
C ASN A 225 -8.05 -14.32 2.42
N GLY A 226 -8.25 -13.06 2.06
CA GLY A 226 -8.75 -12.00 2.92
C GLY A 226 -9.87 -11.25 2.20
N SER A 227 -10.81 -10.71 2.97
CA SER A 227 -11.92 -9.94 2.42
C SER A 227 -12.24 -8.78 3.34
N VAL A 228 -12.47 -7.61 2.75
CA VAL A 228 -12.94 -6.42 3.46
C VAL A 228 -14.18 -5.87 2.74
N ASN A 229 -15.08 -5.26 3.50
CA ASN A 229 -16.27 -4.64 2.94
C ASN A 229 -16.18 -3.13 3.09
N VAL A 230 -16.31 -2.41 1.98
CA VAL A 230 -16.43 -0.96 1.95
C VAL A 230 -17.91 -0.61 1.92
N HIS A 231 -18.36 0.19 2.88
CA HIS A 231 -19.73 0.71 2.90
C HIS A 231 -19.79 2.10 2.29
N VAL A 232 -20.51 2.24 1.17
CA VAL A 232 -20.79 3.55 0.55
C VAL A 232 -22.09 4.09 1.11
N ARG A 233 -22.02 5.26 1.75
CA ARG A 233 -23.19 5.87 2.40
C ARG A 233 -24.16 6.46 1.39
N ASN A 234 -25.46 6.28 1.64
CA ASN A 234 -26.47 7.07 0.94
C ASN A 234 -26.61 8.48 1.54
N ARG A 235 -27.34 9.35 0.84
CA ARG A 235 -27.63 10.72 1.31
C ARG A 235 -28.33 10.73 2.68
N THR A 236 -29.20 9.77 2.95
CA THR A 236 -29.95 9.70 4.22
C THR A 236 -29.03 9.39 5.40
N GLU A 237 -28.11 8.43 5.24
CA GLU A 237 -27.08 8.07 6.22
C GLU A 237 -26.08 9.19 6.44
N ARG A 238 -25.72 9.95 5.41
CA ARG A 238 -24.84 11.11 5.53
C ARG A 238 -25.43 12.20 6.43
N TYR A 239 -26.75 12.37 6.38
CA TYR A 239 -27.47 13.44 7.08
C TYR A 239 -28.40 12.95 8.18
N TRP A 240 -28.09 11.81 8.80
CA TRP A 240 -28.92 11.23 9.88
C TRP A 240 -29.14 12.18 11.07
N TRP A 241 -28.26 13.17 11.25
CA TRP A 241 -28.34 14.20 12.29
C TRP A 241 -29.26 15.37 11.94
N LEU A 242 -29.60 15.60 10.65
CA LEU A 242 -30.48 16.71 10.26
C LEU A 242 -31.88 16.62 10.90
N PRO A 243 -32.56 15.46 10.94
CA PRO A 243 -33.82 15.32 11.67
C PRO A 243 -33.68 15.66 13.16
N ALA A 244 -32.60 15.20 13.81
CA ALA A 244 -32.34 15.50 15.22
C ALA A 244 -32.14 17.01 15.46
N GLY A 245 -31.40 17.68 14.57
CA GLY A 245 -31.22 19.14 14.62
C GLY A 245 -32.54 19.90 14.47
N ILE A 246 -33.39 19.49 13.54
CA ILE A 246 -34.73 20.10 13.35
C ILE A 246 -35.59 19.95 14.60
N ILE A 247 -35.57 18.77 15.25
CA ILE A 247 -36.33 18.52 16.48
C ILE A 247 -35.82 19.42 17.62
N ILE A 248 -34.50 19.52 17.81
CA ILE A 248 -33.91 20.36 18.86
C ILE A 248 -34.28 21.84 18.63
N ILE A 249 -34.15 22.35 17.40
CA ILE A 249 -34.52 23.73 17.07
C ILE A 249 -36.02 23.98 17.32
N SER A 250 -36.87 22.99 17.02
CA SER A 250 -38.32 23.08 17.26
C SER A 250 -38.64 23.15 18.76
N ILE A 251 -37.97 22.34 19.59
CA ILE A 251 -38.13 22.36 21.05
C ILE A 251 -37.68 23.70 21.63
N ILE A 252 -36.52 24.21 21.20
CA ILE A 252 -36.01 25.52 21.64
C ILE A 252 -36.98 26.64 21.27
N SER A 253 -37.48 26.64 20.04
CA SER A 253 -38.44 27.65 19.58
C SER A 253 -39.73 27.63 20.39
N LEU A 254 -40.20 26.44 20.79
CA LEU A 254 -41.40 26.28 21.61
C LEU A 254 -41.18 26.77 23.04
N LEU A 255 -39.99 26.56 23.62
CA LEU A 255 -39.64 27.08 24.94
C LEU A 255 -39.55 28.61 24.97
N VAL A 256 -39.02 29.25 23.91
CA VAL A 256 -38.93 30.71 23.81
C VAL A 256 -40.31 31.38 23.74
N GLN A 257 -41.32 30.71 23.18
CA GLN A 257 -42.69 31.26 23.12
C GLN A 257 -43.45 31.21 24.45
N VAL A 258 -42.99 30.39 25.41
CA VAL A 258 -43.65 30.19 26.70
C VAL A 258 -43.11 31.14 27.78
N VAL A 259 -41.96 31.77 27.54
CA VAL A 259 -41.31 32.77 28.42
C VAL A 259 -41.69 34.17 28.00
#